data_AF-A0A336KD26-F1
#
_entry.id   AF-A0A336KD26-F1
#
_cell.length_a   1.000
_cell.length_b   1.000
_cell.length_c   1.000
_cell.angle_alpha   90.00
_cell.angle_beta   90.00
_cell.angle_gamma   90.00
#
_symmetry.space_group_name_H-M   'P 1'
#
loop_
_entity.id
_entity.type
_entity.pdbx_description
1 polymer ?
#
loop_
_entity_poly.entity_id
_entity_poly.type
_entity_poly.pdbx_seq_one_letter_code
_entity_poly.pdbx_strand_id
1 'polypeptide(L)'
;MSSDDEDVRTKISNMPFSQVLELKSKLGTTNFNEVVFGKKKQTETDCKKQNKFGIRKFERTQAVDDDDTPIEMSSKKPVPFLGSDGLSKRKRKAMQRPVVRDPRFDRHCGEYDAASFRENFDFVFQMKQDEVKELKKQLKVCKDPEEKQKLRFVIQRAENQVREHLKQQKLHQKRAQEKEEAIKAINEGKRPFYMKKSEKRMTDLVEKYVDLKNSGKLKKHIEKRRKDAASQSKKKINL
;
A
#
# COMPACT_ATOMS: atom_id res chain seq x y z
N MET A 1 -38.97 -9.38 -21.35
CA MET A 1 -39.04 -10.84 -21.23
C MET A 1 -40.50 -11.16 -21.21
N SER A 2 -40.94 -12.05 -22.08
CA SER A 2 -42.36 -12.42 -22.23
C SER A 2 -42.80 -13.17 -20.97
N SER A 3 -44.05 -13.02 -20.54
CA SER A 3 -44.58 -13.82 -19.42
C SER A 3 -44.39 -15.33 -19.65
N ASP A 4 -44.44 -15.75 -20.91
CA ASP A 4 -44.23 -17.13 -21.34
C ASP A 4 -42.81 -17.68 -21.05
N ASP A 5 -41.77 -16.82 -21.06
CA ASP A 5 -40.38 -17.25 -20.81
C ASP A 5 -40.16 -17.62 -19.34
N GLU A 6 -40.84 -16.94 -18.42
CA GLU A 6 -40.77 -17.21 -16.98
C GLU A 6 -41.53 -18.51 -16.61
N ASP A 7 -42.65 -18.78 -17.29
CA ASP A 7 -43.38 -20.05 -17.15
C ASP A 7 -42.56 -21.25 -17.65
N VAL A 8 -41.74 -21.07 -18.69
CA VAL A 8 -40.82 -22.12 -19.18
C VAL A 8 -39.70 -22.39 -18.17
N ARG A 9 -39.14 -21.34 -17.55
CA ARG A 9 -38.08 -21.48 -16.54
C ARG A 9 -38.55 -22.21 -15.29
N THR A 10 -39.74 -21.87 -14.80
CA THR A 10 -40.34 -22.54 -13.62
C THR A 10 -40.69 -24.01 -13.92
N LYS A 11 -41.12 -24.32 -15.15
CA LYS A 11 -41.30 -25.71 -15.59
C LYS A 11 -39.97 -26.48 -15.61
N ILE A 12 -38.91 -25.90 -16.19
CA ILE A 12 -37.59 -26.53 -16.27
C ILE A 12 -36.98 -26.71 -14.87
N SER A 13 -37.20 -25.78 -13.94
CA SER A 13 -36.70 -25.93 -12.55
C SER A 13 -37.37 -27.06 -11.78
N ASN A 14 -38.61 -27.41 -12.14
CA ASN A 14 -39.38 -28.48 -11.49
C ASN A 14 -39.18 -29.86 -12.15
N MET A 15 -38.45 -29.95 -13.27
CA MET A 15 -38.14 -31.23 -13.93
C MET A 15 -36.91 -31.92 -13.31
N PRO A 16 -36.86 -33.27 -13.27
CA PRO A 16 -35.68 -33.99 -12.81
C PRO A 16 -34.49 -33.74 -13.75
N PHE A 17 -33.29 -33.71 -13.19
CA PHE A 17 -32.06 -33.37 -13.90
C PHE A 17 -31.82 -34.20 -15.17
N SER A 18 -32.19 -35.49 -15.17
CA SER A 18 -32.07 -36.37 -16.34
C SER A 18 -32.84 -35.87 -17.55
N GLN A 19 -34.08 -35.43 -17.36
CA GLN A 19 -34.91 -34.89 -18.43
C GLN A 19 -34.38 -33.54 -18.94
N VAL A 20 -33.85 -32.70 -18.03
CA VAL A 20 -33.22 -31.44 -18.42
C VAL A 20 -31.99 -31.69 -19.31
N LEU A 21 -31.20 -32.73 -19.00
CA LEU A 21 -30.03 -33.12 -19.79
C LEU A 21 -30.44 -33.65 -21.18
N GLU A 22 -31.46 -34.49 -21.25
CA GLU A 22 -32.01 -34.95 -22.54
C GLU A 22 -32.52 -33.77 -23.37
N LEU A 23 -33.26 -32.84 -22.78
CA LEU A 23 -33.73 -31.64 -23.46
C LEU A 23 -32.56 -30.81 -24.00
N LYS A 24 -31.50 -30.63 -23.22
CA LYS A 24 -30.28 -29.93 -23.65
C LYS A 24 -29.59 -30.64 -24.82
N SER A 25 -29.59 -31.98 -24.85
CA SER A 25 -29.01 -32.76 -25.95
C SER A 25 -29.84 -32.66 -27.23
N LYS A 26 -31.17 -32.68 -27.13
CA LYS A 26 -32.12 -32.62 -28.26
C LYS A 26 -32.21 -31.22 -28.86
N LEU A 27 -32.28 -30.19 -28.02
CA LEU A 27 -32.41 -28.78 -28.45
C LEU A 27 -31.07 -28.14 -28.82
N GLY A 28 -29.96 -28.72 -28.36
CA GLY A 28 -28.63 -28.14 -28.47
C GLY A 28 -28.33 -27.12 -27.37
N THR A 29 -27.05 -26.99 -27.02
CA THR A 29 -26.62 -26.20 -25.86
C THR A 29 -26.85 -24.70 -26.02
N THR A 30 -26.78 -24.16 -27.25
CA THR A 30 -26.97 -22.73 -27.54
C THR A 30 -28.42 -22.31 -27.35
N ASN A 31 -29.34 -23.04 -27.98
CA ASN A 31 -30.78 -22.72 -27.97
C ASN A 31 -31.37 -22.96 -26.57
N PHE A 32 -30.99 -24.05 -25.91
CA PHE A 32 -31.39 -24.32 -24.53
C PHE A 32 -30.97 -23.18 -23.58
N ASN A 33 -29.71 -22.72 -23.70
CA ASN A 33 -29.21 -21.63 -22.86
C ASN A 33 -29.89 -20.30 -23.17
N GLU A 34 -30.27 -20.05 -24.42
CA GLU A 34 -30.98 -18.83 -24.80
C GLU A 34 -32.39 -18.78 -24.21
N VAL A 35 -33.12 -19.89 -24.23
CA VAL A 35 -34.46 -19.97 -23.63
C VAL A 35 -34.38 -19.89 -22.10
N VAL A 36 -33.46 -20.62 -21.47
CA VAL A 36 -33.34 -20.65 -20.01
C VAL A 36 -32.76 -19.36 -19.45
N PHE A 37 -31.67 -18.84 -20.03
CA PHE A 37 -30.96 -17.68 -19.47
C PHE A 37 -31.26 -16.36 -20.19
N GLY A 38 -32.05 -16.41 -21.27
CA GLY A 38 -32.32 -15.26 -22.13
C GLY A 38 -31.16 -14.96 -23.09
N LYS A 39 -31.43 -14.18 -24.14
CA LYS A 39 -30.39 -13.60 -24.99
C LYS A 39 -29.49 -12.69 -24.15
N LYS A 40 -28.23 -13.10 -23.95
CA LYS A 40 -27.22 -12.23 -23.32
C LYS A 40 -27.01 -11.01 -24.22
N LYS A 41 -27.37 -9.82 -23.74
CA LYS A 41 -27.01 -8.56 -24.40
C LYS A 41 -25.48 -8.47 -24.43
N GLN A 42 -24.88 -8.45 -25.61
CA GLN A 42 -23.46 -8.14 -25.76
C GLN A 42 -23.26 -6.69 -25.32
N THR A 43 -22.73 -6.46 -24.12
CA THR A 43 -22.19 -5.15 -23.76
C THR A 43 -20.86 -4.99 -24.50
N GLU A 44 -20.64 -3.83 -25.13
CA GLU A 44 -19.51 -3.49 -26.02
C GLU A 44 -18.09 -3.69 -25.42
N THR A 45 -18.00 -4.14 -24.17
CA THR A 45 -16.78 -4.35 -23.42
C THR A 45 -16.15 -5.74 -23.62
N ASP A 46 -16.88 -6.73 -24.13
CA ASP A 46 -16.38 -8.11 -24.26
C ASP A 46 -15.80 -8.46 -25.64
N CYS A 47 -16.13 -7.68 -26.67
CA CYS A 47 -15.61 -7.89 -28.04
C CYS A 47 -14.16 -7.39 -28.25
N LYS A 48 -13.60 -6.61 -27.32
CA LYS A 48 -12.22 -6.08 -27.44
C LYS A 48 -11.11 -7.02 -26.95
N LYS A 49 -11.44 -8.18 -26.37
CA LYS A 49 -10.43 -9.14 -25.85
C LYS A 49 -10.07 -10.27 -26.81
N GLN A 50 -10.74 -10.42 -27.95
CA GLN A 50 -10.52 -11.56 -28.86
C GLN A 50 -9.75 -11.25 -30.15
N ASN A 51 -9.42 -9.99 -30.45
CA ASN A 51 -8.69 -9.60 -31.68
C ASN A 51 -7.28 -9.02 -31.40
N LYS A 52 -6.44 -9.74 -30.65
CA LYS A 52 -4.99 -9.42 -30.55
C LYS A 52 -4.05 -10.46 -31.17
N PHE A 53 -4.59 -11.57 -31.65
CA PHE A 53 -3.87 -12.52 -32.50
C PHE A 53 -4.77 -12.81 -33.69
N GLY A 54 -4.39 -12.33 -34.88
CA GLY A 54 -5.15 -12.42 -36.13
C GLY A 54 -5.32 -13.83 -36.67
N ILE A 55 -5.81 -14.75 -35.84
CA ILE A 55 -6.29 -16.05 -36.26
C ILE A 55 -7.73 -15.81 -36.72
N ARG A 56 -7.89 -15.57 -38.02
CA ARG A 56 -9.20 -15.73 -38.65
C ARG A 56 -9.63 -17.16 -38.31
N LYS A 57 -10.70 -17.32 -37.53
CA LYS A 57 -11.32 -18.63 -37.35
C LYS A 57 -11.71 -19.07 -38.75
N PHE A 58 -11.00 -20.06 -39.29
CA PHE A 58 -11.45 -20.74 -40.48
C PHE A 58 -12.79 -21.36 -40.10
N GLU A 59 -13.87 -20.85 -40.68
CA GLU A 59 -15.18 -21.46 -40.53
C GLU A 59 -15.04 -22.87 -41.08
N ARG A 60 -14.96 -23.86 -40.17
CA ARG A 60 -15.06 -25.26 -40.54
C ARG A 60 -16.49 -25.44 -41.02
N THR A 61 -16.70 -25.22 -42.31
CA THR A 61 -17.85 -25.78 -43.02
C THR A 61 -17.85 -27.27 -42.71
N GLN A 62 -18.96 -27.71 -42.10
CA GLN A 62 -19.31 -29.08 -41.74
C GLN A 62 -18.48 -30.11 -42.52
N ALA A 63 -17.36 -30.52 -41.93
CA ALA A 63 -16.57 -31.64 -42.42
C ALA A 63 -16.94 -32.78 -41.50
N VAL A 64 -17.65 -33.74 -42.09
CA VAL A 64 -18.11 -34.99 -41.52
C VAL A 64 -16.99 -35.61 -40.68
N ASP A 65 -17.29 -35.86 -39.41
CA ASP A 65 -16.42 -36.58 -38.48
C ASP A 65 -16.41 -38.08 -38.86
N ASP A 66 -15.83 -38.41 -40.02
CA ASP A 66 -15.44 -39.77 -40.40
C ASP A 66 -13.94 -39.93 -40.10
N ASP A 67 -13.65 -40.51 -38.92
CA ASP A 67 -12.34 -40.52 -38.24
C ASP A 67 -11.21 -41.32 -38.95
N ASP A 68 -11.37 -41.80 -40.18
CA ASP A 68 -10.36 -42.61 -40.89
C ASP A 68 -10.00 -42.11 -42.30
N THR A 69 -10.39 -40.90 -42.69
CA THR A 69 -10.02 -40.35 -44.02
C THR A 69 -8.73 -39.51 -43.96
N PRO A 70 -7.74 -39.74 -44.86
CA PRO A 70 -6.51 -38.94 -44.86
C PRO A 70 -6.80 -37.49 -45.30
N ILE A 71 -6.36 -36.53 -44.47
CA ILE A 71 -6.50 -35.11 -44.75
C ILE A 71 -5.30 -34.61 -45.55
N GLU A 72 -5.54 -33.88 -46.64
CA GLU A 72 -4.49 -33.25 -47.42
C GLU A 72 -3.76 -32.16 -46.60
N MET A 73 -2.43 -32.30 -46.48
CA MET A 73 -1.58 -31.37 -45.74
C MET A 73 -0.66 -30.62 -46.70
N SER A 74 -0.53 -29.30 -46.52
CA SER A 74 0.36 -28.48 -47.37
C SER A 74 1.83 -28.85 -47.19
N SER A 75 2.53 -29.03 -48.32
CA SER A 75 3.98 -29.28 -48.40
C SER A 75 4.85 -28.15 -47.83
N LYS A 76 4.28 -26.97 -47.56
CA LYS A 76 4.97 -25.84 -46.92
C LYS A 76 5.03 -25.95 -45.39
N LYS A 77 4.39 -26.95 -44.78
CA LYS A 77 4.49 -27.17 -43.34
C LYS A 77 5.87 -27.76 -43.01
N PRO A 78 6.73 -27.06 -42.24
CA PRO A 78 8.04 -27.59 -41.88
C PRO A 78 7.88 -28.82 -40.99
N VAL A 79 8.69 -29.84 -41.24
CA VAL A 79 8.69 -31.09 -40.47
C VAL A 79 9.25 -30.81 -39.07
N PRO A 80 8.62 -31.30 -37.98
CA PRO A 80 9.23 -31.25 -36.65
C PRO A 80 10.60 -31.93 -36.65
N PHE A 81 11.61 -31.27 -36.10
CA PHE A 81 12.95 -31.86 -35.92
C PHE A 81 12.84 -33.06 -34.98
N LEU A 82 13.44 -34.20 -35.35
CA LEU A 82 13.46 -35.44 -34.56
C LEU A 82 13.80 -35.11 -33.08
N GLY A 83 12.83 -35.32 -32.17
CA GLY A 83 12.96 -35.00 -30.74
C GLY A 83 12.14 -33.78 -30.26
N SER A 84 11.36 -33.12 -31.12
CA SER A 84 10.45 -32.04 -30.71
C SER A 84 9.12 -32.50 -30.13
N ASP A 85 8.81 -33.80 -30.20
CA ASP A 85 7.62 -34.40 -29.59
C ASP A 85 7.81 -34.48 -28.07
N GLY A 86 7.55 -33.36 -27.41
CA GLY A 86 7.42 -33.27 -25.95
C GLY A 86 8.59 -32.62 -25.21
N LEU A 87 9.82 -32.64 -25.73
CA LEU A 87 10.98 -32.08 -24.99
C LEU A 87 11.33 -30.63 -25.32
N SER A 88 11.07 -30.11 -26.53
CA SER A 88 11.40 -28.72 -26.85
C SER A 88 10.47 -27.69 -26.17
N LYS A 89 9.31 -28.13 -25.65
CA LYS A 89 8.44 -27.33 -24.78
C LYS A 89 8.80 -27.40 -23.30
N ARG A 90 9.81 -28.21 -22.90
CA ARG A 90 10.66 -27.79 -21.79
C ARG A 90 11.48 -26.62 -22.32
N LYS A 91 10.80 -25.47 -22.46
CA LYS A 91 11.31 -24.18 -22.02
C LYS A 91 12.30 -24.54 -20.93
N ARG A 92 13.60 -24.43 -21.23
CA ARG A 92 14.61 -24.40 -20.18
C ARG A 92 14.03 -23.34 -19.25
N LYS A 93 13.37 -23.74 -18.17
CA LYS A 93 12.97 -22.85 -17.09
C LYS A 93 14.34 -22.33 -16.73
N ALA A 94 14.69 -21.15 -17.26
CA ALA A 94 15.95 -20.51 -16.96
C ALA A 94 16.03 -20.65 -15.46
N MET A 95 17.01 -21.45 -14.99
CA MET A 95 17.15 -21.80 -13.58
C MET A 95 16.99 -20.47 -12.87
N GLN A 96 15.87 -20.25 -12.19
CA GLN A 96 15.54 -18.92 -11.67
C GLN A 96 16.61 -18.71 -10.63
N ARG A 97 17.66 -17.97 -11.01
CA ARG A 97 18.78 -17.71 -10.13
C ARG A 97 18.16 -17.13 -8.87
N PRO A 98 18.51 -17.61 -7.66
CA PRO A 98 17.98 -17.04 -6.45
C PRO A 98 18.21 -15.54 -6.53
N VAL A 99 17.12 -14.78 -6.56
CA VAL A 99 17.23 -13.33 -6.63
C VAL A 99 17.94 -12.93 -5.35
N VAL A 100 19.11 -12.30 -5.45
CA VAL A 100 19.82 -11.77 -4.29
C VAL A 100 18.91 -10.69 -3.69
N ARG A 101 18.22 -11.03 -2.60
CA ARG A 101 17.37 -10.09 -1.86
C ARG A 101 18.20 -9.51 -0.74
N ASP A 102 18.21 -8.19 -0.62
CA ASP A 102 18.74 -7.54 0.57
C ASP A 102 17.69 -7.69 1.67
N PRO A 103 17.99 -8.38 2.79
CA PRO A 103 17.02 -8.59 3.86
C PRO A 103 16.49 -7.29 4.46
N ARG A 104 17.23 -6.17 4.33
CA ARG A 104 16.76 -4.85 4.78
C ARG A 104 15.63 -4.30 3.91
N PHE A 105 15.55 -4.74 2.66
CA PHE A 105 14.59 -4.28 1.66
C PHE A 105 13.68 -5.40 1.18
N ASP A 106 13.76 -6.60 1.78
CA ASP A 106 12.88 -7.71 1.44
C ASP A 106 11.57 -7.60 2.21
N ARG A 107 10.46 -7.66 1.48
CA ARG A 107 9.10 -7.61 2.03
C ARG A 107 8.82 -8.78 2.99
N HIS A 108 9.53 -9.89 2.84
CA HIS A 108 9.37 -11.07 3.69
C HIS A 108 10.03 -10.93 5.07
N CYS A 109 10.92 -9.96 5.27
CA CYS A 109 11.67 -9.79 6.52
C CYS A 109 10.90 -9.03 7.62
N GLY A 110 9.60 -8.75 7.42
CA GLY A 110 8.73 -8.10 8.40
C GLY A 110 8.61 -6.59 8.22
N GLU A 111 7.79 -5.97 9.06
CA GLU A 111 7.55 -4.52 9.05
C GLU A 111 8.37 -3.81 10.13
N TYR A 112 8.66 -2.53 9.92
CA TYR A 112 9.41 -1.71 10.86
C TYR A 112 8.59 -1.46 12.14
N ASP A 113 9.00 -2.05 13.26
CA ASP A 113 8.50 -1.65 14.57
C ASP A 113 9.32 -0.50 15.15
N ALA A 114 8.68 0.66 15.22
CA ALA A 114 9.28 1.85 15.77
C ALA A 114 9.56 1.74 17.28
N ALA A 115 8.82 0.90 18.03
CA ALA A 115 9.05 0.72 19.47
C ALA A 115 10.34 -0.06 19.73
N SER A 116 10.45 -1.28 19.21
CA SER A 116 11.68 -2.08 19.31
C SER A 116 12.88 -1.34 18.72
N PHE A 117 12.74 -0.62 17.60
CA PHE A 117 13.85 0.15 17.05
C PHE A 117 14.37 1.22 18.03
N ARG A 118 13.47 1.97 18.68
CA ARG A 118 13.90 3.00 19.64
C ARG A 118 14.63 2.40 20.83
N GLU A 119 14.15 1.27 21.34
CA GLU A 119 14.79 0.58 22.46
C GLU A 119 16.16 0.01 22.08
N ASN A 120 16.22 -0.72 20.95
CA ASN A 120 17.45 -1.37 20.49
C ASN A 120 18.53 -0.38 20.03
N PHE A 121 18.12 0.80 19.52
CA PHE A 121 19.03 1.80 18.96
C PHE A 121 19.10 3.10 19.77
N ASP A 122 18.71 3.09 21.05
CA ASP A 122 18.78 4.30 21.91
C ASP A 122 20.23 4.82 22.05
N PHE A 123 21.21 3.92 22.01
CA PHE A 123 22.64 4.28 22.06
C PHE A 123 23.04 5.22 20.91
N VAL A 124 22.40 5.14 19.73
CA VAL A 124 22.69 6.02 18.59
C VAL A 124 22.36 7.47 18.95
N PHE A 125 21.33 7.69 19.76
CA PHE A 125 20.99 9.02 20.25
C PHE A 125 22.04 9.53 21.26
N GLN A 126 22.55 8.65 22.13
CA GLN A 126 23.62 8.99 23.07
C GLN A 126 24.91 9.38 22.34
N MET A 127 25.31 8.62 21.31
CA MET A 127 26.45 8.94 20.45
C MET A 127 26.31 10.34 19.83
N LYS A 128 25.13 10.69 19.30
CA LYS A 128 24.89 12.03 18.75
C LYS A 128 25.03 13.15 19.77
N GLN A 129 24.65 12.91 21.03
CA GLN A 129 24.86 13.91 22.08
C GLN A 129 26.35 14.11 22.37
N ASP A 130 27.13 13.04 22.36
CA ASP A 130 28.57 13.09 22.58
C ASP A 130 29.29 13.75 21.39
N GLU A 131 28.87 13.47 20.15
CA GLU A 131 29.33 14.19 18.96
C GLU A 131 29.10 15.70 19.09
N VAL A 132 27.92 16.13 19.56
CA VAL A 132 27.64 17.56 19.80
C VAL A 132 28.60 18.15 20.85
N LYS A 133 28.91 17.41 21.92
CA LYS A 133 29.87 17.86 22.94
C LYS A 133 31.27 17.98 22.34
N GLU A 134 31.69 17.02 21.52
CA GLU A 134 32.99 17.01 20.87
C GLU A 134 33.14 18.15 19.85
N LEU A 135 32.14 18.36 18.99
CA LEU A 135 32.11 19.49 18.05
C LEU A 135 32.22 20.83 18.77
N LYS A 136 31.58 20.97 19.95
CA LYS A 136 31.72 22.17 20.79
C LYS A 136 33.12 22.34 21.35
N LYS A 137 33.82 21.25 21.69
CA LYS A 137 35.24 21.31 22.10
C LYS A 137 36.11 21.73 20.93
N GLN A 138 35.92 21.14 19.75
CA GLN A 138 36.64 21.51 18.53
C GLN A 138 36.44 22.98 18.17
N LEU A 139 35.21 23.50 18.27
CA LEU A 139 34.91 24.92 18.02
C LEU A 139 35.70 25.88 18.94
N LYS A 140 35.99 25.47 20.18
CA LYS A 140 36.78 26.28 21.12
C LYS A 140 38.26 26.31 20.77
N VAL A 141 38.78 25.21 20.22
CA VAL A 141 40.22 25.04 19.89
C VAL A 141 40.54 25.60 18.50
N CYS A 142 39.62 25.44 17.55
CA CYS A 142 39.76 25.90 16.18
C CYS A 142 40.19 27.38 16.15
N LYS A 143 41.13 27.75 15.28
CA LYS A 143 41.56 29.13 15.09
C LYS A 143 41.01 29.72 13.80
N ASP A 144 40.96 28.90 12.75
CA ASP A 144 40.54 29.30 11.41
C ASP A 144 39.08 29.77 11.34
N PRO A 145 38.82 30.92 10.69
CA PRO A 145 37.49 31.53 10.69
C PRO A 145 36.49 30.75 9.83
N GLU A 146 36.90 30.19 8.70
CA GLU A 146 36.03 29.41 7.82
C GLU A 146 35.61 28.08 8.47
N GLU A 147 36.56 27.38 9.08
CA GLU A 147 36.28 26.13 9.79
C GLU A 147 35.39 26.37 11.02
N LYS A 148 35.60 27.47 11.75
CA LYS A 148 34.68 27.88 12.82
C LYS A 148 33.25 28.06 12.33
N GLN A 149 33.05 28.67 11.16
CA GLN A 149 31.71 28.84 10.60
C GLN A 149 31.08 27.49 10.23
N LYS A 150 31.85 26.61 9.58
CA LYS A 150 31.40 25.23 9.26
C LYS A 150 31.02 24.48 10.53
N LEU A 151 31.87 24.51 11.57
CA LEU A 151 31.60 23.88 12.87
C LEU A 151 30.34 24.44 13.53
N ARG A 152 30.14 25.76 13.54
CA ARG A 152 28.92 26.38 14.09
C ARG A 152 27.66 25.88 13.38
N PHE A 153 27.70 25.78 12.05
CA PHE A 153 26.58 25.27 11.27
C PHE A 153 26.27 23.80 11.61
N VAL A 154 27.29 22.94 11.68
CA VAL A 154 27.13 21.52 12.01
C VAL A 154 26.59 21.36 13.44
N ILE A 155 27.12 22.11 14.41
CA ILE A 155 26.63 22.12 15.80
C ILE A 155 25.16 22.52 15.84
N GLN A 156 24.77 23.61 15.16
CA GLN A 156 23.39 24.06 15.14
C GLN A 156 22.45 22.98 14.55
N ARG A 157 22.87 22.33 13.46
CA ARG A 157 22.11 21.23 12.84
C ARG A 157 21.95 20.06 13.81
N ALA A 158 23.04 19.62 14.44
CA ALA A 158 23.03 18.50 15.37
C ALA A 158 22.21 18.80 16.64
N GLU A 159 22.32 20.01 17.21
CA GLU A 159 21.48 20.44 18.34
C GLU A 159 19.99 20.48 17.99
N ASN A 160 19.64 20.89 16.77
CA ASN A 160 18.26 20.87 16.31
C ASN A 160 17.74 19.43 16.19
N GLN A 161 18.54 18.49 15.70
CA GLN A 161 18.19 17.07 15.65
C GLN A 161 17.98 16.49 17.05
N VAL A 162 18.88 16.78 17.99
CA VAL A 162 18.75 16.35 19.39
C VAL A 162 17.47 16.92 20.01
N ARG A 163 17.18 18.20 19.79
CA ARG A 163 15.98 18.86 20.32
C ARG A 163 14.70 18.25 19.77
N GLU A 164 14.62 17.97 18.46
CA GLU A 164 13.44 17.34 17.87
C GLU A 164 13.29 15.88 18.35
N HIS A 165 14.39 15.14 18.53
CA HIS A 165 14.33 13.79 19.09
C HIS A 165 13.73 13.79 20.50
N LEU A 166 14.23 14.65 21.40
CA LEU A 166 13.70 14.77 22.77
C LEU A 166 12.22 15.16 22.79
N LYS A 167 11.80 16.05 21.88
CA LYS A 167 10.40 16.45 21.74
C LYS A 167 9.52 15.29 21.28
N GLN A 168 9.99 14.49 20.31
CA GLN A 168 9.28 13.28 19.88
C GLN A 168 9.20 12.27 21.02
N GLN A 169 10.29 12.03 21.74
CA GLN A 169 10.34 11.12 22.88
C GLN A 169 9.32 11.52 23.96
N LYS A 170 9.26 12.81 24.34
CA LYS A 170 8.25 13.32 25.27
C LYS A 170 6.82 13.07 24.78
N LEU A 171 6.55 13.30 23.49
CA LEU A 171 5.24 13.03 22.91
C LEU A 171 4.89 11.53 22.95
N HIS A 172 5.87 10.67 22.66
CA HIS A 172 5.68 9.22 22.76
C HIS A 172 5.41 8.78 24.19
N GLN A 173 6.14 9.30 25.17
CA GLN A 173 5.93 9.02 26.59
C GLN A 173 4.52 9.44 27.04
N LYS A 174 4.06 10.65 26.70
CA LYS A 174 2.69 11.09 26.98
C LYS A 174 1.65 10.12 26.41
N ARG A 175 1.82 9.70 25.15
CA ARG A 175 0.91 8.73 24.52
C ARG A 175 0.97 7.35 25.16
N ALA A 176 2.13 6.93 25.64
CA ALA A 176 2.28 5.67 26.37
C ALA A 176 1.54 5.74 27.70
N GLN A 177 1.71 6.83 28.46
CA GLN A 177 0.98 7.08 29.72
C GLN A 177 -0.54 7.07 29.52
N GLU A 178 -1.06 7.78 28.51
CA GLU A 178 -2.49 7.77 28.18
C GLU A 178 -3.01 6.34 27.88
N LYS A 179 -2.19 5.52 27.21
CA LYS A 179 -2.55 4.11 26.93
C LYS A 179 -2.52 3.27 28.19
N GLU A 180 -1.50 3.42 29.03
CA GLU A 180 -1.38 2.70 30.30
C GLU A 180 -2.54 3.03 31.24
N GLU A 181 -2.93 4.30 31.34
CA GLU A 181 -4.09 4.74 32.12
C GLU A 181 -5.39 4.12 31.60
N ALA A 182 -5.57 4.07 30.28
CA ALA A 182 -6.73 3.41 29.68
C ALA A 182 -6.75 1.90 29.97
N ILE A 183 -5.61 1.23 29.88
CA ILE A 183 -5.47 -0.21 30.22
C ILE A 183 -5.80 -0.44 31.70
N LYS A 184 -5.28 0.41 32.60
CA LYS A 184 -5.57 0.33 34.04
C LYS A 184 -7.07 0.47 34.33
N ALA A 185 -7.74 1.45 33.71
CA ALA A 185 -9.19 1.62 33.87
C ALA A 185 -9.97 0.39 33.41
N ILE A 186 -9.59 -0.20 32.27
CA ILE A 186 -10.21 -1.43 31.75
C ILE A 186 -10.00 -2.59 32.74
N ASN A 187 -8.79 -2.76 33.25
CA ASN A 187 -8.47 -3.82 34.21
C ASN A 187 -9.24 -3.68 35.52
N GLU A 188 -9.55 -2.45 35.94
CA GLU A 188 -10.42 -2.14 37.08
C GLU A 188 -11.93 -2.33 36.76
N GLY A 189 -12.29 -2.65 35.52
CA GLY A 189 -13.68 -2.76 35.06
C GLY A 189 -14.37 -1.41 34.80
N LYS A 190 -13.62 -0.30 34.82
CA LYS A 190 -14.12 1.05 34.53
C LYS A 190 -14.01 1.35 33.03
N ARG A 191 -14.86 2.25 32.54
CA ARG A 191 -14.77 2.71 31.14
C ARG A 191 -13.58 3.67 30.99
N PRO A 192 -12.61 3.42 30.09
CA PRO A 192 -11.47 4.30 29.89
C PRO A 192 -11.94 5.67 29.36
N PHE A 193 -11.31 6.73 29.85
CA PHE A 193 -11.62 8.10 29.46
C PHE A 193 -10.58 8.64 28.47
N TYR A 194 -11.04 9.15 27.33
CA TYR A 194 -10.18 9.73 26.31
C TYR A 194 -10.52 11.21 26.13
N MET A 195 -9.57 12.08 26.48
CA MET A 195 -9.71 13.54 26.29
C MET A 195 -9.95 13.88 24.81
N LYS A 196 -10.82 14.85 24.56
CA LYS A 196 -11.06 15.34 23.18
C LYS A 196 -9.80 16.01 22.64
N LYS A 197 -9.66 16.03 21.32
CA LYS A 197 -8.52 16.69 20.65
C LYS A 197 -8.41 18.19 21.00
N SER A 198 -9.54 18.87 21.22
CA SER A 198 -9.58 20.27 21.66
C SER A 198 -9.02 20.45 23.06
N GLU A 199 -9.42 19.60 23.99
CA GLU A 199 -8.97 19.61 25.39
C GLU A 199 -7.46 19.34 25.47
N LYS A 200 -6.96 18.33 24.74
CA LYS A 200 -5.51 18.04 24.64
C LYS A 200 -4.70 19.24 24.13
N ARG A 201 -5.24 20.00 23.18
CA ARG A 201 -4.57 21.22 22.69
C ARG A 201 -4.54 22.29 23.78
N MET A 202 -5.59 22.43 24.57
CA MET A 202 -5.63 23.40 25.67
C MET A 202 -4.63 23.02 26.77
N THR A 203 -4.54 21.74 27.13
CA THR A 203 -3.54 21.26 28.11
C THR A 203 -2.12 21.49 27.59
N ASP A 204 -1.82 21.14 26.35
CA ASP A 204 -0.50 21.39 25.73
C ASP A 204 -0.16 22.89 25.68
N LEU A 205 -1.15 23.77 25.46
CA LEU A 205 -0.95 25.23 25.49
C LEU A 205 -0.64 25.74 26.90
N VAL A 206 -1.33 25.23 27.92
CA VAL A 206 -1.08 25.58 29.32
C VAL A 206 0.31 25.13 29.74
N GLU A 207 0.68 23.88 29.45
CA GLU A 207 2.03 23.38 29.72
C GLU A 207 3.10 24.23 29.04
N LYS A 208 2.92 24.54 27.74
CA LYS A 208 3.85 25.40 27.00
C LYS A 208 3.95 26.80 27.60
N TYR A 209 2.85 27.35 28.11
CA TYR A 209 2.85 28.65 28.79
C TYR A 209 3.68 28.59 30.07
N VAL A 210 3.50 27.56 30.89
CA VAL A 210 4.25 27.32 32.12
C VAL A 210 5.75 27.17 31.82
N ASP A 211 6.11 26.34 30.82
CA ASP A 211 7.49 26.16 30.39
C ASP A 211 8.14 27.49 29.97
N LEU A 212 7.43 28.31 29.18
CA LEU A 212 7.92 29.62 28.73
C LEU A 212 8.03 30.64 29.87
N LYS A 213 7.14 30.57 30.85
CA LYS A 213 7.16 31.40 32.06
C LYS A 213 8.38 31.04 32.91
N ASN A 214 8.58 29.75 33.17
CA ASN A 214 9.72 29.22 33.93
C ASN A 214 11.04 29.52 33.23
N SER A 215 11.09 29.42 31.90
CA SER A 215 12.30 29.74 31.13
C SER A 215 12.57 31.25 30.96
N GLY A 216 11.67 32.12 31.44
CA GLY A 216 11.76 33.58 31.25
C GLY A 216 11.58 34.08 29.80
N LYS A 217 11.12 33.22 28.88
CA LYS A 217 11.02 33.53 27.44
C LYS A 217 9.61 33.93 27.00
N LEU A 218 8.66 34.00 27.94
CA LEU A 218 7.25 34.25 27.67
C LEU A 218 7.01 35.58 26.94
N LYS A 219 7.58 36.69 27.43
CA LYS A 219 7.42 38.04 26.82
C LYS A 219 7.87 38.04 25.36
N LYS A 220 9.09 37.53 25.10
CA LYS A 220 9.65 37.39 23.75
C LYS A 220 8.79 36.54 22.82
N HIS A 221 8.20 35.45 23.34
CA HIS A 221 7.30 34.60 22.56
C HIS A 221 6.00 35.33 22.19
N ILE A 222 5.41 36.09 23.12
CA ILE A 222 4.20 36.89 22.88
C ILE A 222 4.48 37.98 21.85
N GLU A 223 5.59 38.72 22.00
CA GLU A 223 6.01 39.75 21.04
C GLU A 223 6.21 39.18 19.64
N LYS A 224 6.91 38.04 19.53
CA LYS A 224 7.08 37.35 18.25
C LYS A 224 5.74 36.97 17.64
N ARG A 225 4.81 36.39 18.43
CA ARG A 225 3.47 36.02 17.96
C ARG A 225 2.66 37.23 17.50
N ARG A 226 2.76 38.38 18.19
CA ARG A 226 2.13 39.65 17.78
C ARG A 226 2.69 40.13 16.44
N LYS A 227 4.02 40.12 16.27
CA LYS A 227 4.69 40.51 15.01
C LYS A 227 4.29 39.58 13.86
N ASP A 228 4.29 38.27 14.09
CA ASP A 228 3.87 37.29 13.09
C ASP A 228 2.40 37.50 12.70
N ALA A 229 1.49 37.71 13.66
CA ALA A 229 0.08 37.98 13.39
C ALA A 229 -0.13 39.27 12.57
N ALA A 230 0.59 40.35 12.92
CA ALA A 230 0.54 41.61 12.17
C ALA A 230 1.10 41.46 10.75
N SER A 231 2.14 40.64 10.55
CA SER A 231 2.67 40.37 9.21
C SER A 231 1.68 39.57 8.35
N GLN A 232 0.95 38.62 8.96
CA GLN A 232 -0.04 37.80 8.27
C GLN A 232 -1.29 38.63 7.93
N SER A 233 -1.75 39.53 8.80
CA SER A 233 -2.86 40.43 8.48
C SER A 233 -2.51 41.36 7.32
N LYS A 234 -1.31 41.96 7.31
CA LYS A 234 -0.84 42.78 6.18
C LYS A 234 -0.81 42.00 4.86
N LYS A 235 -0.32 40.75 4.88
CA LYS A 235 -0.32 39.88 3.68
C LYS A 235 -1.73 39.57 3.18
N LYS A 236 -2.70 39.37 4.09
CA LYS A 236 -4.10 39.10 3.73
C LYS A 236 -4.84 40.32 3.22
N ILE A 237 -4.44 41.52 3.62
CA ILE A 237 -5.03 42.78 3.14
C ILE A 237 -4.50 43.13 1.73
N ASN A 238 -3.26 42.75 1.43
CA ASN A 238 -2.63 42.98 0.13
C ASN A 238 -2.90 41.86 -0.90
N LEU A 239 -3.79 40.92 -0.57
CA LEU A 239 -4.26 39.83 -1.43
C LEU A 239 -5.74 40.05 -1.74
#